data_AF-A0A2H3JN17-F1
#
_entry.id   AF-A0A2H3JN17-F1
#
_cell.length_a   1.000
_cell.length_b   1.000
_cell.length_c   1.000
_cell.angle_alpha   90.00
_cell.angle_beta   90.00
_cell.angle_gamma   90.00
#
_symmetry.space_group_name_H-M   'P 1'
#
loop_
_entity.id
_entity.type
_entity.pdbx_description
1 polymer ?
#
loop_
_entity_poly.entity_id
_entity_poly.type
_entity_poly.pdbx_seq_one_letter_code
_entity_poly.pdbx_strand_id
1 'polypeptide(L)'
;MPASQLPSLATVSEATSTGSKRSRDGEDDKVSNRDGDGNKVSKRSRVEKKRDDLRKAILAAADSVDTSLKVWKELLDVIKGSFPNYDVRGARMCLVVWETTVVEARNENTVWDDRARDLLQRRLLVPDDMDGDGKVLLAKANATYSTFAEAQIAYLSCRPSPSELAKPNTWSKEQKTWDRFLCLRPAMRRGLPMPTLHTVFGTFQQEANATLPSNEHANEALRVAALLCASMGESFRDEDARGQMFLRKIGNFFRVGSWTTKFPIEPLADSSGSPDGILFIQFEEKIPGVIREDKWEPGSGGSDAYVQCARDYELLVKYLNEGAGRSEMKRTFLHHGAPTLLMSVIGPILIVAGGFYDGKSVTVEPLTRPCLMMEDDTDKRQQELAQVLYASFNAVRAFGSLLETPLSTTYAFGTPRVYPSFCRLDTGRETLLQFEERLIPVDTSHHLLFSGKCRDPSTSTWDKVAVKLVMNYGSEVHRFLAGHNLAPILYGSVAAVGAPTAYVMSLLGKEWITLFDYRSRLPSDASTFTNAITAGLNKVLEVLESKDYVHGDLRDNNIMILVDAERRPVLGAGQAQLRVIDFDWAGNAGEVQYPAQRNDSIEGWPGRAGDLIEAGHDRQLVKSWWPQLLPGQK
;
A
#
# COMPACT_ATOMS: atom_id res chain seq x y z
N MET A 1 26.10 -1.30 27.83
CA MET A 1 26.07 -2.28 28.93
C MET A 1 24.99 -1.86 29.93
N PRO A 2 24.37 -2.81 30.63
CA PRO A 2 22.93 -3.05 30.49
C PRO A 2 22.08 -2.57 31.67
N ALA A 3 20.80 -2.31 31.43
CA ALA A 3 19.79 -2.17 32.47
C ALA A 3 18.70 -3.22 32.24
N SER A 4 18.64 -4.12 33.22
CA SER A 4 17.81 -5.29 33.37
C SER A 4 16.47 -4.97 34.06
N GLN A 5 15.50 -5.85 33.82
CA GLN A 5 14.36 -6.24 34.68
C GLN A 5 13.17 -5.28 34.86
N LEU A 6 12.04 -5.68 34.27
CA LEU A 6 10.67 -5.53 34.80
C LEU A 6 9.91 -6.86 34.59
N PRO A 7 8.91 -7.20 35.44
CA PRO A 7 8.63 -8.58 35.85
C PRO A 7 7.57 -9.32 35.02
N SER A 8 7.72 -10.64 34.96
CA SER A 8 6.75 -11.60 34.43
C SER A 8 5.50 -11.71 35.31
N LEU A 9 4.31 -11.64 34.71
CA LEU A 9 3.06 -11.99 35.36
C LEU A 9 2.59 -13.39 34.92
N ALA A 10 2.84 -14.33 35.84
CA ALA A 10 2.08 -15.51 36.22
C ALA A 10 1.25 -16.27 35.16
N THR A 11 1.80 -17.43 34.81
CA THR A 11 1.11 -18.68 34.46
C THR A 11 -0.06 -19.01 35.40
N VAL A 12 -1.23 -19.31 34.83
CA VAL A 12 -2.30 -20.05 35.51
C VAL A 12 -2.15 -21.52 35.14
N SER A 13 -1.95 -22.33 36.18
CA SER A 13 -1.67 -23.75 36.18
C SER A 13 -2.83 -24.62 35.68
N GLU A 14 -2.49 -25.64 34.90
CA GLU A 14 -3.26 -26.85 34.69
C GLU A 14 -3.54 -27.57 36.02
N ALA A 15 -4.76 -28.10 36.16
CA ALA A 15 -5.08 -29.15 37.11
C ALA A 15 -5.93 -30.21 36.41
N THR A 16 -5.30 -31.30 36.02
CA THR A 16 -5.92 -32.59 35.68
C THR A 16 -6.12 -33.42 36.95
N SER A 17 -7.24 -34.14 37.07
CA SER A 17 -7.36 -35.50 37.67
C SER A 17 -8.83 -35.81 38.02
N THR A 18 -9.55 -36.50 37.12
CA THR A 18 -10.03 -37.91 37.23
C THR A 18 -11.36 -38.15 37.94
N GLY A 19 -12.26 -38.89 37.28
CA GLY A 19 -13.48 -39.44 37.88
C GLY A 19 -14.34 -40.21 36.88
N SER A 20 -14.06 -41.50 36.73
CA SER A 20 -14.77 -42.49 35.92
C SER A 20 -16.21 -42.75 36.40
N LYS A 21 -17.18 -42.94 35.48
CA LYS A 21 -18.21 -44.00 35.59
C LYS A 21 -18.98 -44.23 34.27
N ARG A 22 -19.13 -45.52 33.95
CA ARG A 22 -19.90 -46.14 32.85
C ARG A 22 -21.41 -46.24 33.18
N SER A 23 -22.25 -46.14 32.14
CA SER A 23 -23.49 -46.91 31.88
C SER A 23 -24.09 -46.36 30.56
N ARG A 24 -24.10 -47.05 29.41
CA ARG A 24 -24.96 -48.16 28.93
C ARG A 24 -26.47 -47.89 28.96
N ASP A 25 -27.09 -48.28 27.82
CA ASP A 25 -28.51 -48.43 27.48
C ASP A 25 -29.20 -47.11 27.04
N GLY A 26 -30.04 -47.02 26.00
CA GLY A 26 -30.66 -47.99 25.10
C GLY A 26 -31.91 -47.31 24.49
N GLU A 27 -32.20 -47.60 23.22
CA GLU A 27 -33.49 -47.51 22.50
C GLU A 27 -34.19 -46.16 22.22
N ASP A 28 -34.35 -45.94 20.90
CA ASP A 28 -35.56 -45.54 20.15
C ASP A 28 -36.73 -44.87 20.89
N ASP A 29 -37.16 -43.68 20.41
CA ASP A 29 -38.55 -43.53 19.98
C ASP A 29 -38.85 -42.31 19.10
N LYS A 30 -39.97 -42.44 18.40
CA LYS A 30 -40.50 -41.71 17.25
C LYS A 30 -40.73 -40.20 17.37
N VAL A 31 -40.60 -39.56 16.20
CA VAL A 31 -41.46 -38.52 15.58
C VAL A 31 -42.54 -37.89 16.46
N SER A 32 -42.44 -36.59 16.70
CA SER A 32 -43.61 -35.70 16.65
C SER A 32 -43.21 -34.28 16.24
N ASN A 33 -43.79 -33.82 15.12
CA ASN A 33 -43.89 -32.42 14.75
C ASN A 33 -44.66 -31.66 15.84
N ARG A 34 -44.05 -30.63 16.42
CA ARG A 34 -44.77 -29.45 16.94
C ARG A 34 -43.93 -28.21 16.72
N ASP A 35 -44.56 -27.25 16.06
CA ASP A 35 -44.15 -25.87 15.95
C ASP A 35 -43.79 -25.30 17.33
N GLY A 36 -42.63 -24.66 17.41
CA GLY A 36 -42.11 -24.06 18.62
C GLY A 36 -41.19 -22.90 18.25
N ASP A 37 -41.82 -21.73 18.14
CA ASP A 37 -41.17 -20.43 18.14
C ASP A 37 -40.24 -20.36 19.36
N GLY A 38 -38.93 -20.35 19.10
CA GLY A 38 -37.92 -20.75 20.07
C GLY A 38 -36.59 -20.09 19.77
N ASN A 39 -36.57 -18.77 19.94
CA ASN A 39 -35.44 -17.95 20.39
C ASN A 39 -34.04 -18.55 20.08
N LYS A 40 -33.59 -18.43 18.82
CA LYS A 40 -32.16 -18.54 18.48
C LYS A 40 -31.45 -17.34 19.11
N VAL A 41 -31.07 -17.47 20.38
CA VAL A 41 -30.02 -16.64 20.96
C VAL A 41 -28.76 -16.98 20.17
N SER A 42 -28.48 -16.14 19.17
CA SER A 42 -27.26 -16.16 18.38
C SER A 42 -26.07 -16.27 19.32
N LYS A 43 -25.31 -17.38 19.24
CA LYS A 43 -23.98 -17.44 19.82
C LYS A 43 -23.17 -16.36 19.09
N ARG A 44 -23.04 -15.18 19.71
CA ARG A 44 -22.17 -14.11 19.22
C ARG A 44 -20.81 -14.70 18.91
N SER A 45 -20.25 -14.35 17.75
CA SER A 45 -18.96 -14.89 17.35
C SER A 45 -17.89 -14.43 18.36
N ARG A 46 -16.84 -15.24 18.56
CA ARG A 46 -15.68 -14.90 19.42
C ARG A 46 -15.06 -13.54 19.04
N VAL A 47 -15.23 -13.12 17.78
CA VAL A 47 -14.76 -11.86 17.21
C VAL A 47 -15.60 -10.66 17.66
N GLU A 48 -16.93 -10.76 17.60
CA GLU A 48 -17.83 -9.71 18.12
C GLU A 48 -17.56 -9.45 19.61
N LYS A 49 -17.34 -10.52 20.38
CA LYS A 49 -16.99 -10.40 21.80
C LYS A 49 -15.68 -9.63 22.03
N LYS A 50 -14.63 -9.91 21.25
CA LYS A 50 -13.33 -9.21 21.39
C LYS A 50 -13.44 -7.71 21.06
N ARG A 51 -14.18 -7.37 20.00
CA ARG A 51 -14.42 -5.98 19.61
C ARG A 51 -15.30 -5.25 20.63
N ASP A 52 -16.32 -5.91 21.18
CA ASP A 52 -17.14 -5.41 22.30
C ASP A 52 -16.29 -5.15 23.55
N ASP A 53 -15.36 -6.05 23.88
CA ASP A 53 -14.48 -5.92 25.05
C ASP A 53 -13.47 -4.76 24.86
N LEU A 54 -12.90 -4.61 23.66
CA LEU A 54 -12.08 -3.44 23.29
C LEU A 54 -12.90 -2.15 23.36
N ARG A 55 -14.16 -2.18 22.90
CA ARG A 55 -15.06 -1.02 22.98
C ARG A 55 -15.32 -0.61 24.43
N LYS A 56 -15.56 -1.56 25.33
CA LYS A 56 -15.69 -1.28 26.77
C LYS A 56 -14.40 -0.72 27.37
N ALA A 57 -13.25 -1.26 26.98
CA ALA A 57 -11.95 -0.76 27.44
C ALA A 57 -11.70 0.69 27.01
N ILE A 58 -12.06 1.06 25.77
CA ILE A 58 -12.02 2.46 25.31
C ILE A 58 -12.90 3.34 26.19
N LEU A 59 -14.17 2.95 26.40
CA LEU A 59 -15.11 3.78 27.16
C LEU A 59 -14.64 3.98 28.60
N ALA A 60 -14.15 2.93 29.24
CA ALA A 60 -13.57 3.02 30.59
C ALA A 60 -12.31 3.91 30.63
N ALA A 61 -11.43 3.81 29.62
CA ALA A 61 -10.25 4.67 29.52
C ALA A 61 -10.62 6.12 29.21
N ALA A 62 -11.62 6.35 28.37
CA ALA A 62 -12.18 7.67 28.05
C ALA A 62 -12.79 8.35 29.28
N ASP A 63 -13.50 7.60 30.13
CA ASP A 63 -14.04 8.10 31.39
C ASP A 63 -12.95 8.45 32.41
N SER A 64 -11.77 7.84 32.28
CA SER A 64 -10.60 8.14 33.12
C SER A 64 -9.88 9.42 32.69
N VAL A 65 -10.03 9.86 31.43
CA VAL A 65 -9.48 11.13 30.93
C VAL A 65 -10.34 12.27 31.47
N ASP A 66 -9.83 12.98 32.49
CA ASP A 66 -10.52 14.15 33.03
C ASP A 66 -10.43 15.34 32.06
N THR A 67 -11.50 15.52 31.29
CA THR A 67 -11.66 16.65 30.36
C THR A 67 -12.34 17.86 31.02
N SER A 68 -12.47 17.89 32.35
CA SER A 68 -13.17 18.97 33.03
C SER A 68 -12.37 20.29 32.96
N LEU A 69 -13.09 21.39 32.75
CA LEU A 69 -12.55 22.75 32.80
C LEU A 69 -11.79 23.05 34.10
N LYS A 70 -12.15 22.38 35.21
CA LYS A 70 -11.49 22.55 36.51
C LYS A 70 -10.07 21.98 36.49
N VAL A 71 -9.90 20.72 36.09
CA VAL A 71 -8.58 20.07 36.02
C VAL A 71 -7.71 20.72 34.95
N TRP A 72 -8.29 21.14 33.83
CA TRP A 72 -7.54 21.86 32.80
C TRP A 72 -7.06 23.22 33.27
N LYS A 73 -7.88 23.94 34.04
CA LYS A 73 -7.48 25.21 34.65
C LYS A 73 -6.36 25.00 35.66
N GLU A 74 -6.48 23.98 36.53
CA GLU A 74 -5.40 23.61 37.47
C GLU A 74 -4.09 23.24 36.74
N LEU A 75 -4.16 22.44 35.67
CA LEU A 75 -3.01 22.09 34.83
C LEU A 75 -2.37 23.32 34.16
N LEU A 76 -3.18 24.19 33.57
CA LEU A 76 -2.71 25.41 32.90
C LEU A 76 -2.18 26.44 33.89
N ASP A 77 -2.72 26.50 35.10
CA ASP A 77 -2.25 27.39 36.16
C ASP A 77 -0.90 26.90 36.73
N VAL A 78 -0.70 25.59 36.90
CA VAL A 78 0.61 24.99 37.22
C VAL A 78 1.63 25.32 36.11
N ILE A 79 1.25 25.13 34.85
CA ILE A 79 2.12 25.45 33.70
C ILE A 79 2.55 26.92 33.70
N LYS A 80 1.61 27.86 33.93
CA LYS A 80 1.89 29.30 33.97
C LYS A 80 2.70 29.72 35.19
N GLY A 81 2.49 29.07 36.33
CA GLY A 81 3.15 29.39 37.60
C GLY A 81 4.59 28.90 37.67
N SER A 82 4.89 27.74 37.08
CA SER A 82 6.21 27.10 37.19
C SER A 82 7.18 27.46 36.06
N PHE A 83 6.72 27.89 34.86
CA PHE A 83 7.62 28.21 33.74
C PHE A 83 7.15 29.41 32.87
N PRO A 84 7.84 30.56 32.90
CA PRO A 84 7.51 31.73 32.07
C PRO A 84 7.63 31.49 30.55
N ASN A 85 8.46 30.53 30.13
CA ASN A 85 8.76 30.24 28.72
C ASN A 85 8.04 28.98 28.18
N TYR A 86 7.14 28.38 28.96
CA TYR A 86 6.40 27.20 28.50
C TYR A 86 5.33 27.60 27.47
N ASP A 87 5.16 26.80 26.42
CA ASP A 87 4.13 27.02 25.40
C ASP A 87 2.72 26.69 25.91
N VAL A 88 2.15 27.61 26.69
CA VAL A 88 0.80 27.51 27.24
C VAL A 88 -0.25 27.39 26.12
N ARG A 89 0.00 28.03 24.97
CA ARG A 89 -0.91 27.97 23.81
C ARG A 89 -0.90 26.56 23.20
N GLY A 90 0.28 25.96 23.04
CA GLY A 90 0.45 24.58 22.59
C GLY A 90 -0.19 23.57 23.54
N ALA A 91 -0.01 23.72 24.86
CA ALA A 91 -0.66 22.85 25.83
C ALA A 91 -2.18 22.98 25.81
N ARG A 92 -2.72 24.20 25.71
CA ARG A 92 -4.17 24.39 25.56
C ARG A 92 -4.71 23.72 24.29
N MET A 93 -3.98 23.83 23.18
CA MET A 93 -4.34 23.15 21.94
C MET A 93 -4.31 21.62 22.10
N CYS A 94 -3.33 21.08 22.80
CA CYS A 94 -3.23 19.65 23.10
C CYS A 94 -4.43 19.15 23.90
N LEU A 95 -4.83 19.88 24.96
CA LEU A 95 -5.98 19.52 25.79
C LEU A 95 -7.29 19.55 24.97
N VAL A 96 -7.51 20.60 24.15
CA VAL A 96 -8.67 20.67 23.25
C VAL A 96 -8.71 19.49 22.27
N VAL A 97 -7.55 19.10 21.73
CA VAL A 97 -7.44 17.91 20.89
C VAL A 97 -7.83 16.66 21.66
N TRP A 98 -7.35 16.48 22.89
CA TRP A 98 -7.69 15.32 23.72
C TRP A 98 -9.19 15.21 23.99
N GLU A 99 -9.84 16.30 24.41
CA GLU A 99 -11.30 16.32 24.63
C GLU A 99 -12.07 15.97 23.36
N THR A 100 -11.71 16.61 22.24
CA THR A 100 -12.35 16.34 20.94
C THR A 100 -12.20 14.86 20.57
N THR A 101 -11.00 14.31 20.73
CA THR A 101 -10.67 12.91 20.42
C THR A 101 -11.45 11.93 21.31
N VAL A 102 -11.62 12.24 22.60
CA VAL A 102 -12.41 11.44 23.54
C VAL A 102 -13.90 11.48 23.20
N VAL A 103 -14.44 12.66 22.87
CA VAL A 103 -15.83 12.83 22.44
C VAL A 103 -16.10 12.07 21.14
N GLU A 104 -15.20 12.21 20.17
CA GLU A 104 -15.24 11.49 18.91
C GLU A 104 -15.18 9.97 19.11
N ALA A 105 -14.38 9.48 20.06
CA ALA A 105 -14.29 8.05 20.36
C ALA A 105 -15.58 7.51 20.97
N ARG A 106 -16.33 8.31 21.73
CA ARG A 106 -17.65 7.91 22.26
C ARG A 106 -18.71 7.81 21.17
N ASN A 107 -18.57 8.56 20.07
CA ASN A 107 -19.47 8.47 18.92
C ASN A 107 -19.06 7.32 17.97
N GLU A 108 -19.90 6.29 17.89
CA GLU A 108 -19.65 5.11 17.04
C GLU A 108 -19.67 5.40 15.54
N ASN A 109 -20.21 6.54 15.13
CA ASN A 109 -20.26 6.96 13.73
C ASN A 109 -19.03 7.78 13.30
N THR A 110 -18.11 8.10 14.21
CA THR A 110 -16.89 8.84 13.87
C THR A 110 -16.02 8.03 12.92
N VAL A 111 -15.61 8.66 11.83
CA VAL A 111 -14.63 8.11 10.89
C VAL A 111 -13.23 8.54 11.32
N TRP A 112 -12.42 7.58 11.75
CA TRP A 112 -11.04 7.81 12.19
C TRP A 112 -10.08 7.79 11.01
N ASP A 113 -9.95 8.90 10.28
CA ASP A 113 -9.04 9.02 9.15
C ASP A 113 -7.56 9.18 9.57
N ASP A 114 -6.66 9.35 8.61
CA ASP A 114 -5.21 9.35 8.86
C ASP A 114 -4.78 10.52 9.78
N ARG A 115 -5.55 11.62 9.80
CA ARG A 115 -5.32 12.75 10.73
C ARG A 115 -5.61 12.36 12.18
N ALA A 116 -6.51 11.40 12.40
CA ALA A 116 -6.89 10.95 13.74
C ALA A 116 -5.74 10.24 14.48
N ARG A 117 -4.77 9.68 13.75
CA ARG A 117 -3.55 9.11 14.36
C ARG A 117 -2.73 10.16 15.09
N ASP A 118 -2.51 11.32 14.46
CA ASP A 118 -1.74 12.41 15.08
C ASP A 118 -2.44 12.92 16.34
N LEU A 119 -3.78 12.94 16.35
CA LEU A 119 -4.58 13.30 17.52
C LEU A 119 -4.35 12.33 18.69
N LEU A 120 -4.37 11.02 18.42
CA LEU A 120 -4.11 9.97 19.43
C LEU A 120 -2.66 9.98 19.94
N GLN A 121 -1.71 10.47 19.14
CA GLN A 121 -0.30 10.56 19.51
C GLN A 121 0.08 11.87 20.21
N ARG A 122 -0.79 12.88 20.26
CA ARG A 122 -0.47 14.16 20.93
C ARG A 122 -0.20 14.00 22.41
N ARG A 123 0.84 14.65 22.91
CA ARG A 123 1.23 14.68 24.31
C ARG A 123 1.51 16.10 24.78
N LEU A 124 1.27 16.36 26.07
CA LEU A 124 1.75 17.56 26.73
C LEU A 124 3.26 17.49 26.86
N LEU A 125 3.95 18.59 26.58
CA LEU A 125 5.40 18.69 26.77
C LEU A 125 5.69 18.64 28.28
N VAL A 126 6.62 17.79 28.71
CA VAL A 126 7.07 17.72 30.10
C VAL A 126 8.54 18.15 30.13
N PRO A 127 8.87 19.38 30.56
CA PRO A 127 10.24 19.88 30.63
C PRO A 127 11.05 19.11 31.69
N ASP A 128 12.34 18.91 31.42
CA ASP A 128 13.21 18.15 32.31
C ASP A 128 13.45 18.88 33.64
N ASP A 129 13.46 20.21 33.60
CA ASP A 129 13.73 21.16 34.68
C ASP A 129 12.48 21.58 35.48
N MET A 130 11.32 20.97 35.20
CA MET A 130 10.09 21.20 35.96
C MET A 130 10.14 20.62 37.38
N ASP A 131 9.52 21.33 38.33
CA ASP A 131 9.38 20.90 39.72
C ASP A 131 8.68 19.54 39.87
N GLY A 132 8.89 18.86 41.00
CA GLY A 132 8.44 17.49 41.22
C GLY A 132 6.92 17.31 41.09
N ASP A 133 6.12 18.20 41.67
CA ASP A 133 4.67 18.06 41.74
C ASP A 133 3.99 18.36 40.40
N GLY A 134 4.41 19.42 39.70
CA GLY A 134 3.93 19.76 38.36
C GLY A 134 4.33 18.71 37.31
N LYS A 135 5.56 18.18 37.41
CA LYS A 135 6.04 17.09 36.55
C LYS A 135 5.24 15.81 36.75
N VAL A 136 4.93 15.44 38.00
CA VAL A 136 4.09 14.28 38.32
C VAL A 136 2.67 14.47 37.76
N LEU A 137 2.10 15.67 37.89
CA LEU A 137 0.75 15.96 37.40
C LEU A 137 0.65 15.87 35.87
N LEU A 138 1.58 16.48 35.12
CA LEU A 138 1.61 16.39 33.65
C LEU A 138 1.90 14.97 33.17
N ALA A 139 2.82 14.26 33.82
CA ALA A 139 3.13 12.87 33.50
C ALA A 139 1.89 11.97 33.72
N LYS A 140 1.14 12.17 34.80
CA LYS A 140 -0.10 11.45 35.08
C LYS A 140 -1.17 11.74 34.02
N ALA A 141 -1.36 13.00 33.62
CA ALA A 141 -2.31 13.36 32.56
C ALA A 141 -1.94 12.71 31.21
N ASN A 142 -0.65 12.76 30.83
CA ASN A 142 -0.13 12.08 29.64
C ASN A 142 -0.32 10.55 29.71
N ALA A 143 -0.10 9.94 30.87
CA ALA A 143 -0.28 8.51 31.07
C ALA A 143 -1.75 8.10 30.87
N THR A 144 -2.70 8.83 31.48
CA THR A 144 -4.13 8.57 31.32
C THR A 144 -4.57 8.69 29.86
N TYR A 145 -4.17 9.75 29.17
CA TYR A 145 -4.48 9.89 27.73
C TYR A 145 -3.80 8.81 26.88
N SER A 146 -2.58 8.38 27.24
CA SER A 146 -1.89 7.29 26.55
C SER A 146 -2.64 5.98 26.66
N THR A 147 -3.14 5.63 27.84
CA THR A 147 -3.98 4.43 28.03
C THR A 147 -5.24 4.48 27.17
N PHE A 148 -5.93 5.62 27.11
CA PHE A 148 -7.07 5.81 26.20
C PHE A 148 -6.66 5.68 24.73
N ALA A 149 -5.58 6.36 24.33
CA ALA A 149 -5.11 6.33 22.95
C ALA A 149 -4.70 4.93 22.51
N GLU A 150 -4.01 4.17 23.36
CA GLU A 150 -3.62 2.78 23.12
C GLU A 150 -4.83 1.86 22.98
N ALA A 151 -5.83 1.99 23.87
CA ALA A 151 -7.08 1.24 23.75
C ALA A 151 -7.83 1.57 22.46
N GLN A 152 -7.89 2.85 22.07
CA GLN A 152 -8.51 3.29 20.83
C GLN A 152 -7.75 2.78 19.60
N ILE A 153 -6.41 2.82 19.61
CA ILE A 153 -5.57 2.25 18.55
C ILE A 153 -5.81 0.75 18.42
N ALA A 154 -5.85 0.01 19.54
CA ALA A 154 -6.09 -1.43 19.55
C ALA A 154 -7.47 -1.78 18.97
N TYR A 155 -8.51 -1.02 19.31
CA TYR A 155 -9.85 -1.17 18.74
C TYR A 155 -9.88 -0.89 17.23
N LEU A 156 -9.28 0.23 16.80
CA LEU A 156 -9.21 0.61 15.38
C LEU A 156 -8.39 -0.38 14.56
N SER A 157 -7.42 -1.05 15.18
CA SER A 157 -6.58 -2.08 14.53
C SER A 157 -7.25 -3.47 14.53
N CYS A 158 -8.29 -3.69 15.33
CA CYS A 158 -9.05 -4.93 15.41
C CYS A 158 -10.18 -4.93 14.36
N ARG A 159 -9.85 -5.35 13.14
CA ARG A 159 -10.81 -5.36 12.03
C ARG A 159 -11.78 -6.55 12.14
N PRO A 160 -12.95 -6.47 11.49
CA PRO A 160 -13.89 -7.59 11.42
C PRO A 160 -13.23 -8.85 10.83
N SER A 161 -13.89 -10.00 11.03
CA SER A 161 -13.48 -11.25 10.37
C SER A 161 -13.52 -11.07 8.85
N PRO A 162 -12.78 -11.90 8.08
CA PRO A 162 -12.77 -11.85 6.62
C PRO A 162 -14.16 -11.77 6.00
N SER A 163 -15.07 -12.66 6.41
CA SER A 163 -16.45 -12.72 5.91
C SER A 163 -17.28 -11.48 6.25
N GLU A 164 -17.13 -10.92 7.46
CA GLU A 164 -17.86 -9.72 7.88
C GLU A 164 -17.33 -8.46 7.19
N LEU A 165 -16.00 -8.35 7.07
CA LEU A 165 -15.35 -7.26 6.36
C LEU A 165 -15.78 -7.25 4.90
N ALA A 166 -15.84 -8.41 4.25
CA ALA A 166 -16.20 -8.57 2.85
C ALA A 166 -17.65 -8.16 2.51
N LYS A 167 -18.50 -7.88 3.50
CA LYS A 167 -19.87 -7.36 3.27
C LYS A 167 -19.82 -5.92 2.71
N PRO A 168 -20.66 -5.56 1.72
CA PRO A 168 -20.66 -4.24 1.08
C PRO A 168 -20.69 -3.03 2.04
N ASN A 169 -21.53 -3.11 3.07
CA ASN A 169 -21.71 -2.04 4.05
C ASN A 169 -20.57 -1.97 5.08
N THR A 170 -19.79 -3.05 5.22
CA THR A 170 -18.69 -3.14 6.19
C THR A 170 -17.39 -2.66 5.56
N TRP A 171 -16.94 -3.25 4.44
CA TRP A 171 -15.65 -2.85 3.84
C TRP A 171 -15.65 -1.37 3.46
N SER A 172 -16.78 -0.82 3.02
CA SER A 172 -16.89 0.60 2.66
C SER A 172 -16.71 1.55 3.84
N LYS A 173 -17.02 1.10 5.07
CA LYS A 173 -16.78 1.84 6.32
C LYS A 173 -15.36 1.60 6.84
N GLU A 174 -14.94 0.34 6.88
CA GLU A 174 -13.61 -0.05 7.38
C GLU A 174 -12.48 0.53 6.50
N GLN A 175 -12.68 0.67 5.19
CA GLN A 175 -11.73 1.34 4.28
C GLN A 175 -11.70 2.88 4.44
N LYS A 176 -12.47 3.44 5.39
CA LYS A 176 -12.43 4.85 5.79
C LYS A 176 -11.59 5.11 7.05
N THR A 177 -11.23 4.10 7.84
CA THR A 177 -10.40 4.22 9.08
C THR A 177 -8.93 4.43 8.74
N TRP A 178 -7.99 4.72 9.67
CA TRP A 178 -6.58 4.97 9.33
C TRP A 178 -5.74 3.69 9.12
N ASP A 179 -6.11 2.61 9.82
CA ASP A 179 -5.49 1.29 9.65
C ASP A 179 -6.23 0.53 8.54
N ARG A 180 -5.92 0.86 7.28
CA ARG A 180 -6.55 0.33 6.06
C ARG A 180 -5.59 -0.62 5.33
N PHE A 181 -6.08 -1.68 4.71
CA PHE A 181 -5.27 -2.54 3.83
C PHE A 181 -5.43 -2.18 2.36
N LEU A 182 -4.36 -2.38 1.59
CA LEU A 182 -4.22 -1.89 0.23
C LEU A 182 -4.67 -2.97 -0.76
N CYS A 183 -5.95 -2.96 -1.16
CA CYS A 183 -6.55 -3.99 -2.02
C CYS A 183 -7.25 -3.44 -3.28
N LEU A 184 -6.97 -2.20 -3.68
CA LEU A 184 -7.62 -1.48 -4.79
C LEU A 184 -9.13 -1.24 -4.60
N ARG A 185 -9.66 -1.45 -3.39
CA ARG A 185 -11.08 -1.23 -3.07
C ARG A 185 -11.24 -0.35 -1.83
N PRO A 186 -11.61 0.94 -1.99
CA PRO A 186 -11.77 1.67 -3.25
C PRO A 186 -10.46 1.89 -4.02
N ALA A 187 -10.52 2.38 -5.26
CA ALA A 187 -9.36 2.53 -6.16
C ALA A 187 -8.14 3.28 -5.57
N MET A 188 -8.40 4.21 -4.64
CA MET A 188 -7.34 4.93 -3.90
C MET A 188 -6.58 4.05 -2.90
N ARG A 189 -7.11 2.89 -2.49
CA ARG A 189 -6.48 1.94 -1.56
C ARG A 189 -5.54 1.01 -2.29
N ARG A 190 -4.59 1.59 -2.99
CA ARG A 190 -3.62 0.90 -3.83
C ARG A 190 -2.25 0.91 -3.18
N GLY A 191 -1.55 -0.22 -3.25
CA GLY A 191 -0.14 -0.30 -2.87
C GLY A 191 0.77 0.09 -4.03
N LEU A 192 2.03 -0.32 -3.91
CA LEU A 192 2.92 -0.37 -5.07
C LEU A 192 2.44 -1.47 -6.03
N PRO A 193 2.61 -1.33 -7.36
CA PRO A 193 2.30 -2.40 -8.29
C PRO A 193 3.06 -3.67 -7.91
N MET A 194 2.37 -4.81 -7.85
CA MET A 194 2.98 -6.07 -7.38
C MET A 194 4.32 -6.45 -8.04
N PRO A 195 4.52 -6.25 -9.36
CA PRO A 195 5.81 -6.53 -10.01
C PRO A 195 6.98 -5.68 -9.51
N THR A 196 6.72 -4.50 -8.92
CA THR A 196 7.77 -3.67 -8.30
C THR A 196 8.21 -4.18 -6.93
N LEU A 197 7.38 -5.01 -6.29
CA LEU A 197 7.60 -5.56 -4.95
C LEU A 197 8.28 -6.93 -4.98
N HIS A 198 7.96 -7.77 -5.98
CA HIS A 198 8.59 -9.06 -6.15
C HIS A 198 8.55 -9.54 -7.60
N THR A 199 9.69 -10.04 -8.11
CA THR A 199 9.85 -10.46 -9.52
C THR A 199 8.92 -11.60 -9.93
N VAL A 200 8.56 -12.47 -8.99
CA VAL A 200 7.60 -13.57 -9.23
C VAL A 200 6.26 -13.07 -9.73
N PHE A 201 5.76 -11.93 -9.23
CA PHE A 201 4.46 -11.41 -9.70
C PHE A 201 4.54 -10.84 -11.12
N GLY A 202 5.66 -10.20 -11.47
CA GLY A 202 5.91 -9.75 -12.84
C GLY A 202 6.04 -10.93 -13.81
N THR A 203 6.77 -11.98 -13.40
CA THR A 203 6.93 -13.21 -14.17
C THR A 203 5.59 -13.92 -14.35
N PHE A 204 4.79 -14.04 -13.27
CA PHE A 204 3.45 -14.58 -13.31
C PHE A 204 2.57 -13.87 -14.34
N GLN A 205 2.54 -12.53 -14.33
CA GLN A 205 1.74 -11.76 -15.28
C GLN A 205 2.22 -11.94 -16.72
N GLN A 206 3.52 -12.03 -16.95
CA GLN A 206 4.07 -12.32 -18.27
C GLN A 206 3.64 -13.72 -18.75
N GLU A 207 3.79 -14.74 -17.92
CA GLU A 207 3.46 -16.13 -18.25
C GLU A 207 1.94 -16.33 -18.45
N ALA A 208 1.12 -15.69 -17.63
CA ALA A 208 -0.35 -15.77 -17.72
C ALA A 208 -0.91 -15.16 -19.02
N ASN A 209 -0.12 -14.35 -19.74
CA ASN A 209 -0.49 -13.77 -21.03
C ASN A 209 0.34 -14.34 -22.20
N ALA A 210 1.27 -15.25 -21.93
CA ALA A 210 2.15 -15.84 -22.94
C ALA A 210 1.60 -17.16 -23.47
N THR A 211 1.99 -17.55 -24.69
CA THR A 211 1.72 -18.89 -25.20
C THR A 211 2.36 -19.94 -24.28
N LEU A 212 1.61 -21.00 -23.97
CA LEU A 212 2.12 -22.08 -23.13
C LEU A 212 3.35 -22.74 -23.76
N PRO A 213 4.42 -22.97 -22.99
CA PRO A 213 5.59 -23.70 -23.47
C PRO A 213 5.28 -25.18 -23.66
N SER A 214 6.03 -25.85 -24.54
CA SER A 214 5.93 -27.30 -24.73
C SER A 214 6.68 -28.07 -23.64
N ASN A 215 6.05 -28.25 -22.48
CA ASN A 215 6.59 -29.06 -21.38
C ASN A 215 5.50 -29.80 -20.59
N GLU A 216 5.91 -30.75 -19.74
CA GLU A 216 4.98 -31.59 -18.95
C GLU A 216 4.06 -30.78 -18.04
N HIS A 217 4.57 -29.71 -17.41
CA HIS A 217 3.80 -28.87 -16.50
C HIS A 217 2.73 -28.05 -17.24
N ALA A 218 3.04 -27.56 -18.43
CA ALA A 218 2.08 -26.87 -19.30
C ALA A 218 0.99 -27.83 -19.83
N ASN A 219 1.36 -29.06 -20.21
CA ASN A 219 0.40 -30.09 -20.61
C ASN A 219 -0.55 -30.45 -19.45
N GLU A 220 -0.01 -30.54 -18.23
CA GLU A 220 -0.80 -30.80 -17.04
C GLU A 220 -1.72 -29.61 -16.70
N ALA A 221 -1.26 -28.37 -16.87
CA ALA A 221 -2.09 -27.18 -16.69
C ALA A 221 -3.26 -27.16 -17.69
N LEU A 222 -3.03 -27.53 -18.95
CA LEU A 222 -4.06 -27.67 -19.97
C LEU A 222 -5.07 -28.76 -19.60
N ARG A 223 -4.60 -29.92 -19.13
CA ARG A 223 -5.47 -31.02 -18.66
C ARG A 223 -6.36 -30.58 -17.50
N VAL A 224 -5.79 -29.91 -16.50
CA VAL A 224 -6.54 -29.41 -15.33
C VAL A 224 -7.54 -28.33 -15.73
N ALA A 225 -7.16 -27.42 -16.64
CA ALA A 225 -8.05 -26.40 -17.17
C ALA A 225 -9.26 -27.01 -17.88
N ALA A 226 -9.06 -28.00 -18.75
CA ALA A 226 -10.15 -28.71 -19.41
C ALA A 226 -11.09 -29.39 -18.40
N LEU A 227 -10.54 -30.04 -17.37
CA LEU A 227 -11.34 -30.68 -16.32
C LEU A 227 -12.15 -29.67 -15.48
N LEU A 228 -11.61 -28.49 -15.22
CA LEU A 228 -12.32 -27.40 -14.55
C LEU A 228 -13.43 -26.85 -15.44
N CYS A 229 -13.14 -26.55 -16.70
CA CYS A 229 -14.13 -26.06 -17.66
C CYS A 229 -15.31 -27.03 -17.87
N ALA A 230 -15.05 -28.34 -17.86
CA ALA A 230 -16.07 -29.37 -18.00
C ALA A 230 -16.90 -29.63 -16.72
N SER A 231 -16.58 -29.00 -15.57
CA SER A 231 -17.25 -29.30 -14.30
C SER A 231 -17.71 -28.10 -13.50
N MET A 232 -17.05 -26.95 -13.62
CA MET A 232 -17.37 -25.78 -12.81
C MET A 232 -18.59 -25.00 -13.32
N GLY A 233 -19.04 -25.26 -14.55
CA GLY A 233 -20.30 -24.75 -15.09
C GLY A 233 -21.56 -25.48 -14.58
N GLU A 234 -21.39 -26.61 -13.88
CA GLU A 234 -22.51 -27.37 -13.33
C GLU A 234 -23.20 -26.66 -12.16
N SER A 235 -24.44 -27.06 -11.89
CA SER A 235 -25.14 -26.64 -10.68
C SER A 235 -24.62 -27.40 -9.45
N PHE A 236 -24.38 -26.69 -8.36
CA PHE A 236 -23.98 -27.27 -7.07
C PHE A 236 -25.03 -26.97 -6.01
N ARG A 237 -25.13 -27.85 -5.00
CA ARG A 237 -26.11 -27.67 -3.90
C ARG A 237 -25.74 -26.57 -2.91
N ASP A 238 -24.45 -26.27 -2.77
CA ASP A 238 -23.89 -25.33 -1.80
C ASP A 238 -22.45 -24.93 -2.19
N GLU A 239 -21.91 -23.94 -1.45
CA GLU A 239 -20.54 -23.43 -1.60
C GLU A 239 -19.48 -24.52 -1.36
N ASP A 240 -19.67 -25.35 -0.32
CA ASP A 240 -18.75 -26.43 0.05
C ASP A 240 -18.62 -27.49 -1.07
N ALA A 241 -19.71 -27.86 -1.72
CA ALA A 241 -19.71 -28.83 -2.82
C ALA A 241 -18.97 -28.30 -4.06
N ARG A 242 -19.15 -27.01 -4.40
CA ARG A 242 -18.41 -26.33 -5.47
C ARG A 242 -16.92 -26.26 -5.13
N GLY A 243 -16.59 -25.84 -3.91
CA GLY A 243 -15.22 -25.75 -3.42
C GLY A 243 -14.48 -27.09 -3.43
N GLN A 244 -15.16 -28.17 -3.04
CA GLN A 244 -14.61 -29.53 -3.10
C GLN A 244 -14.41 -30.02 -4.54
N MET A 245 -15.32 -29.68 -5.47
CA MET A 245 -15.13 -30.01 -6.89
C MET A 245 -13.87 -29.34 -7.44
N PHE A 246 -13.69 -28.05 -7.18
CA PHE A 246 -12.49 -27.32 -7.57
C PHE A 246 -11.21 -27.97 -7.00
N LEU A 247 -11.17 -28.25 -5.69
CA LEU A 247 -10.03 -28.92 -5.05
C LEU A 247 -9.76 -30.30 -5.63
N ARG A 248 -10.79 -31.08 -5.96
CA ARG A 248 -10.62 -32.40 -6.58
C ARG A 248 -9.90 -32.31 -7.93
N LYS A 249 -10.10 -31.24 -8.69
CA LYS A 249 -9.43 -31.05 -9.99
C LYS A 249 -8.00 -30.51 -9.85
N ILE A 250 -7.75 -29.60 -8.91
CA ILE A 250 -6.46 -28.92 -8.75
C ILE A 250 -5.54 -29.53 -7.67
N GLY A 251 -6.04 -30.43 -6.83
CA GLY A 251 -5.40 -30.82 -5.56
C GLY A 251 -3.95 -31.29 -5.68
N ASN A 252 -3.63 -32.05 -6.74
CA ASN A 252 -2.27 -32.55 -6.99
C ASN A 252 -1.49 -31.72 -8.04
N PHE A 253 -2.09 -30.66 -8.58
CA PHE A 253 -1.53 -29.89 -9.69
C PHE A 253 -0.20 -29.23 -9.34
N PHE A 254 -0.13 -28.61 -8.16
CA PHE A 254 1.05 -27.84 -7.74
C PHE A 254 2.29 -28.69 -7.49
N ARG A 255 2.13 -30.02 -7.26
CA ARG A 255 3.21 -30.99 -6.94
C ARG A 255 4.08 -30.64 -5.73
N VAL A 256 3.87 -29.48 -5.11
CA VAL A 256 4.54 -28.99 -3.91
C VAL A 256 3.48 -28.56 -2.90
N GLY A 257 3.75 -28.85 -1.63
CA GLY A 257 2.86 -28.51 -0.54
C GLY A 257 1.61 -29.38 -0.42
N SER A 258 0.77 -29.03 0.54
CA SER A 258 -0.46 -29.77 0.87
C SER A 258 -1.63 -28.81 1.08
N TRP A 259 -2.76 -29.10 0.42
CA TRP A 259 -4.01 -28.37 0.66
C TRP A 259 -4.58 -28.70 2.03
N THR A 260 -4.99 -27.66 2.75
CA THR A 260 -5.74 -27.76 4.01
C THR A 260 -6.99 -26.91 3.88
N THR A 261 -8.15 -27.50 4.14
CA THR A 261 -9.45 -26.81 4.11
C THR A 261 -9.79 -26.26 5.48
N LYS A 262 -10.36 -25.04 5.54
CA LYS A 262 -10.89 -24.43 6.77
C LYS A 262 -9.85 -24.39 7.90
N PHE A 263 -8.61 -24.03 7.56
CA PHE A 263 -7.53 -23.88 8.53
C PHE A 263 -7.76 -22.61 9.37
N PRO A 264 -7.84 -22.70 10.72
CA PRO A 264 -8.07 -21.53 11.55
C PRO A 264 -6.81 -20.65 11.64
N ILE A 265 -6.94 -19.39 11.22
CA ILE A 265 -5.93 -18.35 11.36
C ILE A 265 -6.34 -17.46 12.54
N GLU A 266 -5.63 -17.59 13.68
CA GLU A 266 -5.93 -16.89 14.93
C GLU A 266 -4.73 -16.07 15.45
N PRO A 267 -4.45 -14.86 14.92
CA PRO A 267 -3.45 -13.98 15.51
C PRO A 267 -3.89 -13.45 16.89
N LEU A 268 -2.94 -13.27 17.80
CA LEU A 268 -3.16 -12.89 19.20
C LEU A 268 -3.97 -11.59 19.35
N ALA A 269 -3.65 -10.57 18.56
CA ALA A 269 -4.18 -9.21 18.74
C ALA A 269 -5.33 -8.84 17.78
N ASP A 270 -5.86 -9.76 16.97
CA ASP A 270 -6.87 -9.44 15.94
C ASP A 270 -8.06 -10.43 15.94
N SER A 271 -8.96 -10.31 14.97
CA SER A 271 -9.97 -11.31 14.63
C SER A 271 -9.36 -12.58 14.04
N SER A 272 -10.17 -13.64 13.92
CA SER A 272 -9.78 -14.88 13.27
C SER A 272 -10.41 -15.02 11.88
N GLY A 273 -9.76 -15.82 11.05
CA GLY A 273 -10.19 -16.21 9.71
C GLY A 273 -10.08 -17.72 9.53
N SER A 274 -10.75 -18.25 8.52
CA SER A 274 -10.65 -19.66 8.16
C SER A 274 -10.92 -19.79 6.67
N PRO A 275 -9.88 -19.62 5.83
CA PRO A 275 -10.04 -19.72 4.38
C PRO A 275 -10.57 -21.08 3.96
N ASP A 276 -11.35 -21.12 2.88
CA ASP A 276 -11.87 -22.36 2.32
C ASP A 276 -10.75 -23.30 1.86
N GLY A 277 -9.59 -22.76 1.51
CA GLY A 277 -8.38 -23.56 1.26
C GLY A 277 -7.09 -22.79 1.47
N ILE A 278 -6.07 -23.46 1.99
CA ILE A 278 -4.69 -22.99 1.99
C ILE A 278 -3.80 -24.10 1.44
N LEU A 279 -2.99 -23.78 0.43
CA LEU A 279 -1.88 -24.63 0.00
C LEU A 279 -0.65 -24.22 0.80
N PHE A 280 -0.23 -25.06 1.74
CA PHE A 280 1.02 -24.83 2.48
C PHE A 280 2.20 -25.40 1.70
N ILE A 281 3.12 -24.54 1.23
CA ILE A 281 4.38 -24.96 0.59
C ILE A 281 5.35 -25.59 1.60
N GLN A 282 5.24 -25.21 2.88
CA GLN A 282 5.80 -25.97 4.00
C GLN A 282 4.76 -26.12 5.11
N PHE A 283 4.24 -27.34 5.29
CA PHE A 283 3.11 -27.62 6.18
C PHE A 283 3.46 -27.54 7.67
N GLU A 284 4.66 -27.95 8.07
CA GLU A 284 5.09 -27.92 9.48
C GLU A 284 5.22 -26.48 9.97
N GLU A 285 5.85 -25.63 9.16
CA GLU A 285 6.04 -24.20 9.43
C GLU A 285 4.82 -23.34 9.08
N LYS A 286 3.75 -23.94 8.52
CA LYS A 286 2.53 -23.24 8.08
C LYS A 286 2.82 -22.09 7.10
N ILE A 287 3.75 -22.31 6.16
CA ILE A 287 4.11 -21.32 5.14
C ILE A 287 3.17 -21.48 3.93
N PRO A 288 2.38 -20.46 3.59
CA PRO A 288 1.44 -20.52 2.47
C PRO A 288 2.13 -20.34 1.12
N GLY A 289 1.58 -20.96 0.08
CA GLY A 289 1.78 -20.56 -1.31
C GLY A 289 0.51 -20.02 -1.96
N VAL A 290 -0.65 -20.56 -1.55
CA VAL A 290 -1.97 -20.13 -2.04
C VAL A 290 -2.96 -20.03 -0.88
N ILE A 291 -3.80 -18.98 -0.88
CA ILE A 291 -5.02 -18.88 -0.08
C ILE A 291 -6.20 -18.85 -1.03
N ARG A 292 -7.31 -19.47 -0.64
CA ARG A 292 -8.50 -19.58 -1.47
C ARG A 292 -9.78 -19.33 -0.68
N GLU A 293 -10.67 -18.57 -1.30
CA GLU A 293 -12.06 -18.34 -0.88
C GLU A 293 -13.01 -18.75 -2.00
N ASP A 294 -14.04 -19.50 -1.65
CA ASP A 294 -15.07 -19.99 -2.54
C ASP A 294 -16.37 -19.19 -2.31
N LYS A 295 -17.15 -18.97 -3.36
CA LYS A 295 -18.52 -18.46 -3.31
C LYS A 295 -19.39 -19.31 -4.23
N TRP A 296 -20.56 -19.68 -3.73
CA TRP A 296 -21.48 -20.54 -4.48
C TRP A 296 -21.81 -19.96 -5.86
N GLU A 297 -22.16 -18.67 -5.92
CA GLU A 297 -22.42 -17.91 -7.15
C GLU A 297 -22.02 -16.43 -6.96
N PRO A 298 -21.89 -15.64 -8.04
CA PRO A 298 -21.70 -14.20 -7.92
C PRO A 298 -22.78 -13.55 -7.03
N GLY A 299 -22.34 -12.92 -5.93
CA GLY A 299 -23.24 -12.28 -4.96
C GLY A 299 -23.82 -13.20 -3.88
N SER A 300 -23.57 -14.52 -3.94
CA SER A 300 -24.01 -15.45 -2.88
C SER A 300 -23.30 -15.15 -1.55
N GLY A 301 -23.99 -15.35 -0.42
CA GLY A 301 -23.41 -15.16 0.91
C GLY A 301 -23.20 -13.69 1.33
N GLY A 302 -23.58 -12.72 0.49
CA GLY A 302 -23.51 -11.28 0.81
C GLY A 302 -22.10 -10.74 1.08
N SER A 303 -21.06 -11.51 0.69
CA SER A 303 -19.65 -11.21 0.92
C SER A 303 -18.86 -11.37 -0.37
N ASP A 304 -17.83 -10.55 -0.51
CA ASP A 304 -16.93 -10.53 -1.67
C ASP A 304 -15.70 -11.42 -1.44
N ALA A 305 -15.55 -12.49 -2.22
CA ALA A 305 -14.43 -13.44 -2.07
C ALA A 305 -13.04 -12.79 -2.20
N TYR A 306 -12.89 -11.76 -3.03
CA TYR A 306 -11.59 -11.09 -3.18
C TYR A 306 -11.24 -10.29 -1.92
N VAL A 307 -12.19 -9.52 -1.37
CA VAL A 307 -12.00 -8.80 -0.11
C VAL A 307 -11.78 -9.76 1.05
N GLN A 308 -12.50 -10.89 1.08
CA GLN A 308 -12.33 -11.94 2.08
C GLN A 308 -10.90 -12.52 2.02
N CYS A 309 -10.47 -13.00 0.85
CA CYS A 309 -9.11 -13.52 0.61
C CYS A 309 -8.03 -12.51 1.03
N ALA A 310 -8.20 -11.23 0.68
CA ALA A 310 -7.24 -10.19 1.02
C ALA A 310 -7.09 -10.00 2.53
N ARG A 311 -8.19 -10.14 3.28
CA ARG A 311 -8.18 -10.08 4.75
C ARG A 311 -7.61 -11.34 5.37
N ASP A 312 -7.90 -12.51 4.83
CA ASP A 312 -7.27 -13.75 5.26
C ASP A 312 -5.75 -13.72 5.10
N TYR A 313 -5.26 -13.17 3.99
CA TYR A 313 -3.82 -12.96 3.78
C TYR A 313 -3.22 -12.04 4.85
N GLU A 314 -3.90 -10.94 5.19
CA GLU A 314 -3.44 -10.06 6.26
C GLU A 314 -3.39 -10.74 7.63
N LEU A 315 -4.43 -11.52 7.98
CA LEU A 315 -4.44 -12.31 9.22
C LEU A 315 -3.30 -13.34 9.23
N LEU A 316 -3.04 -13.96 8.08
CA LEU A 316 -1.96 -14.92 7.94
C LEU A 316 -0.58 -14.28 8.14
N VAL A 317 -0.35 -13.09 7.58
CA VAL A 317 0.87 -12.33 7.81
C VAL A 317 1.05 -11.99 9.28
N LYS A 318 -0.01 -11.60 10.00
CA LYS A 318 0.05 -11.36 11.46
C LYS A 318 0.41 -12.64 12.22
N TYR A 319 -0.27 -13.74 11.90
CA TYR A 319 0.00 -15.07 12.47
C TYR A 319 1.46 -15.53 12.24
N LEU A 320 2.00 -15.29 11.04
CA LEU A 320 3.39 -15.60 10.71
C LEU A 320 4.38 -14.73 11.51
N ASN A 321 4.12 -13.42 11.62
CA ASN A 321 4.96 -12.50 12.39
C ASN A 321 5.05 -12.88 13.88
N GLU A 322 3.92 -13.26 14.49
CA GLU A 322 3.89 -13.73 15.89
C GLU A 322 4.75 -14.99 16.12
N GLY A 323 4.87 -15.84 15.09
CA GLY A 323 5.71 -17.04 15.11
C GLY A 323 7.16 -16.83 14.65
N ALA A 324 7.50 -15.70 14.02
CA ALA A 324 8.79 -15.51 13.34
C ALA A 324 10.01 -15.47 14.29
N GLY A 325 9.80 -15.12 15.55
CA GLY A 325 10.83 -15.19 16.59
C GLY A 325 11.29 -16.62 16.90
N ARG A 326 10.53 -17.64 16.49
CA ARG A 326 10.79 -19.06 16.78
C ARG A 326 11.10 -19.91 15.55
N SER A 327 11.04 -19.33 14.35
CA SER A 327 11.26 -20.04 13.08
C SER A 327 12.05 -19.16 12.11
N GLU A 328 13.24 -19.64 11.72
CA GLU A 328 14.04 -19.00 10.66
C GLU A 328 13.26 -18.94 9.35
N MET A 329 12.58 -20.02 9.00
CA MET A 329 11.88 -20.14 7.72
C MET A 329 10.74 -19.14 7.59
N LYS A 330 9.97 -18.92 8.68
CA LYS A 330 8.95 -17.84 8.73
C LYS A 330 9.58 -16.47 8.55
N ARG A 331 10.73 -16.22 9.18
CA ARG A 331 11.45 -14.95 9.07
C ARG A 331 11.95 -14.71 7.65
N THR A 332 12.52 -15.73 7.02
CA THR A 332 12.95 -15.68 5.62
C THR A 332 11.79 -15.38 4.69
N PHE A 333 10.68 -16.12 4.84
CA PHE A 333 9.48 -15.87 4.05
C PHE A 333 8.93 -14.45 4.22
N LEU A 334 8.83 -13.95 5.46
CA LEU A 334 8.40 -12.59 5.76
C LEU A 334 9.38 -11.53 5.21
N HIS A 335 10.67 -11.79 5.25
CA HIS A 335 11.69 -10.89 4.71
C HIS A 335 11.55 -10.73 3.18
N HIS A 336 11.26 -11.82 2.48
CA HIS A 336 10.89 -11.81 1.06
C HIS A 336 9.48 -11.23 0.80
N GLY A 337 8.79 -10.81 1.84
CA GLY A 337 7.49 -10.15 1.79
C GLY A 337 6.29 -11.08 1.81
N ALA A 338 6.48 -12.30 2.29
CA ALA A 338 5.45 -13.35 2.37
C ALA A 338 4.62 -13.47 1.09
N PRO A 339 5.25 -13.55 -0.10
CA PRO A 339 4.52 -13.52 -1.36
C PRO A 339 3.59 -14.73 -1.45
N THR A 340 2.31 -14.50 -1.72
CA THR A 340 1.26 -15.54 -1.71
C THR A 340 0.28 -15.28 -2.84
N LEU A 341 -0.18 -16.33 -3.52
CA LEU A 341 -1.30 -16.21 -4.46
C LEU A 341 -2.64 -16.31 -3.73
N LEU A 342 -3.60 -15.50 -4.14
CA LEU A 342 -4.95 -15.45 -3.58
C LEU A 342 -5.93 -15.85 -4.69
N MET A 343 -6.66 -16.94 -4.50
CA MET A 343 -7.62 -17.48 -5.46
C MET A 343 -9.05 -17.22 -4.98
N SER A 344 -9.81 -16.43 -5.75
CA SER A 344 -11.24 -16.25 -5.54
C SER A 344 -11.99 -17.11 -6.54
N VAL A 345 -12.70 -18.13 -6.05
CA VAL A 345 -13.55 -19.02 -6.86
C VAL A 345 -14.99 -18.59 -6.65
N ILE A 346 -15.62 -17.98 -7.65
CA ILE A 346 -16.96 -17.37 -7.54
C ILE A 346 -17.85 -17.98 -8.61
N GLY A 347 -18.70 -18.94 -8.26
CA GLY A 347 -19.43 -19.70 -9.28
C GLY A 347 -18.44 -20.40 -10.24
N PRO A 348 -18.59 -20.21 -11.57
CA PRO A 348 -17.63 -20.70 -12.56
C PRO A 348 -16.47 -19.71 -12.84
N ILE A 349 -16.24 -18.71 -11.98
CA ILE A 349 -15.22 -17.66 -12.21
C ILE A 349 -14.01 -17.88 -11.29
N LEU A 350 -12.81 -17.85 -11.86
CA LEU A 350 -11.55 -17.81 -11.10
C LEU A 350 -10.88 -16.44 -11.26
N ILE A 351 -10.50 -15.83 -10.15
CA ILE A 351 -9.62 -14.65 -10.12
C ILE A 351 -8.38 -14.99 -9.30
N VAL A 352 -7.20 -14.72 -9.84
CA VAL A 352 -5.92 -14.87 -9.12
C VAL A 352 -5.35 -13.49 -8.81
N ALA A 353 -5.10 -13.23 -7.54
CA ALA A 353 -4.46 -12.04 -7.01
C ALA A 353 -3.12 -12.40 -6.35
N GLY A 354 -2.27 -11.39 -6.14
CA GLY A 354 -1.03 -11.51 -5.40
C GLY A 354 -1.12 -10.76 -4.08
N GLY A 355 -0.60 -11.35 -3.01
CA GLY A 355 -0.43 -10.73 -1.70
C GLY A 355 1.04 -10.50 -1.41
N PHE A 356 1.37 -9.31 -0.90
CA PHE A 356 2.72 -8.94 -0.48
C PHE A 356 2.69 -8.13 0.82
N TYR A 357 3.62 -8.43 1.73
CA TYR A 357 3.84 -7.70 2.97
C TYR A 357 5.19 -6.98 2.92
N ASP A 358 5.18 -5.66 3.01
CA ASP A 358 6.42 -4.88 2.93
C ASP A 358 7.17 -4.77 4.27
N GLY A 359 6.72 -5.45 5.33
CA GLY A 359 7.24 -5.27 6.70
C GLY A 359 6.44 -4.28 7.54
N LYS A 360 5.49 -3.56 6.94
CA LYS A 360 4.57 -2.66 7.63
C LYS A 360 3.12 -2.82 7.18
N SER A 361 2.88 -2.91 5.88
CA SER A 361 1.56 -2.93 5.26
C SER A 361 1.43 -4.09 4.28
N VAL A 362 0.20 -4.59 4.17
CA VAL A 362 -0.19 -5.61 3.21
C VAL A 362 -0.75 -4.94 1.95
N THR A 363 -0.24 -5.37 0.80
CA THR A 363 -0.75 -5.04 -0.54
C THR A 363 -1.33 -6.29 -1.18
N VAL A 364 -2.51 -6.15 -1.77
CA VAL A 364 -3.19 -7.16 -2.56
C VAL A 364 -3.65 -6.54 -3.87
N GLU A 365 -3.38 -7.21 -4.98
CA GLU A 365 -3.77 -6.75 -6.31
C GLU A 365 -4.16 -7.94 -7.20
N PRO A 366 -5.26 -7.86 -7.98
CA PRO A 366 -5.57 -8.87 -9.00
C PRO A 366 -4.45 -8.96 -10.03
N LEU A 367 -3.94 -10.15 -10.28
CA LEU A 367 -2.89 -10.41 -11.27
C LEU A 367 -3.48 -10.86 -12.61
N THR A 368 -4.71 -11.38 -12.60
CA THR A 368 -5.40 -11.86 -13.79
C THR A 368 -6.73 -11.13 -14.00
N ARG A 369 -7.21 -11.15 -15.24
CA ARG A 369 -8.65 -10.97 -15.50
C ARG A 369 -9.43 -12.16 -14.95
N PRO A 370 -10.75 -12.02 -14.70
CA PRO A 370 -11.59 -13.16 -14.35
C PRO A 370 -11.57 -14.22 -15.45
N CYS A 371 -11.20 -15.45 -15.09
CA CYS A 371 -11.17 -16.61 -15.98
C CYS A 371 -12.48 -17.39 -15.85
N LEU A 372 -13.16 -17.64 -16.96
CA LEU A 372 -14.39 -18.42 -16.98
C LEU A 372 -14.04 -19.91 -17.10
N MET A 373 -14.37 -20.68 -16.07
CA MET A 373 -14.22 -22.14 -16.02
C MET A 373 -15.46 -22.83 -16.63
N MET A 374 -15.78 -22.47 -17.86
CA MET A 374 -16.85 -23.11 -18.64
C MET A 374 -16.26 -23.60 -19.95
N GLU A 375 -16.63 -24.79 -20.38
CA GLU A 375 -16.16 -25.37 -21.64
C GLU A 375 -16.60 -24.53 -22.84
N ASP A 376 -15.73 -24.46 -23.85
CA ASP A 376 -15.98 -23.76 -25.12
C ASP A 376 -15.44 -24.56 -26.29
N ASP A 377 -16.18 -24.54 -27.41
CA ASP A 377 -15.86 -25.32 -28.62
C ASP A 377 -14.61 -24.81 -29.38
N THR A 378 -14.03 -23.70 -28.94
CA THR A 378 -12.81 -23.10 -29.52
C THR A 378 -11.56 -23.39 -28.68
N ASP A 379 -11.70 -24.08 -27.56
CA ASP A 379 -10.72 -24.27 -26.49
C ASP A 379 -10.11 -22.98 -25.92
N LYS A 380 -10.68 -21.81 -26.21
CA LYS A 380 -10.08 -20.53 -25.83
C LYS A 380 -10.09 -20.33 -24.32
N ARG A 381 -11.21 -20.60 -23.65
CA ARG A 381 -11.33 -20.52 -22.19
C ARG A 381 -10.41 -21.53 -21.49
N GLN A 382 -10.28 -22.73 -22.04
CA GLN A 382 -9.40 -23.78 -21.55
C GLN A 382 -7.93 -23.33 -21.65
N GLN A 383 -7.53 -22.74 -22.77
CA GLN A 383 -6.18 -22.20 -22.98
C GLN A 383 -5.88 -21.02 -22.04
N GLU A 384 -6.78 -20.05 -21.93
CA GLU A 384 -6.62 -18.89 -21.02
C GLU A 384 -6.49 -19.35 -19.55
N LEU A 385 -7.34 -20.28 -19.11
CA LEU A 385 -7.26 -20.86 -17.78
C LEU A 385 -5.95 -21.66 -17.58
N ALA A 386 -5.50 -22.40 -18.58
CA ALA A 386 -4.25 -23.16 -18.53
C ALA A 386 -3.02 -22.26 -18.39
N GLN A 387 -2.99 -21.10 -19.07
CA GLN A 387 -1.92 -20.08 -18.91
C GLN A 387 -1.86 -19.58 -17.46
N VAL A 388 -3.01 -19.25 -16.86
CA VAL A 388 -3.10 -18.80 -15.46
C VAL A 388 -2.69 -19.89 -14.48
N LEU A 389 -3.10 -21.14 -14.70
CA LEU A 389 -2.71 -22.28 -13.87
C LEU A 389 -1.20 -22.56 -13.98
N TYR A 390 -0.63 -22.53 -15.18
CA TYR A 390 0.80 -22.71 -15.39
C TYR A 390 1.62 -21.61 -14.69
N ALA A 391 1.21 -20.35 -14.84
CA ALA A 391 1.84 -19.22 -14.12
C ALA A 391 1.73 -19.39 -12.60
N SER A 392 0.58 -19.86 -12.11
CA SER A 392 0.36 -20.15 -10.68
C SER A 392 1.29 -21.26 -10.17
N PHE A 393 1.47 -22.33 -10.96
CA PHE A 393 2.38 -23.42 -10.64
C PHE A 393 3.82 -22.92 -10.47
N ASN A 394 4.31 -22.11 -11.42
CA ASN A 394 5.66 -21.55 -11.36
C ASN A 394 5.84 -20.58 -10.18
N ALA A 395 4.85 -19.72 -9.92
CA ALA A 395 4.89 -18.79 -8.80
C ALA A 395 4.98 -19.52 -7.45
N VAL A 396 4.15 -20.54 -7.23
CA VAL A 396 4.16 -21.34 -5.99
C VAL A 396 5.50 -22.06 -5.80
N ARG A 397 6.08 -22.61 -6.88
CA ARG A 397 7.42 -23.20 -6.83
C ARG A 397 8.50 -22.16 -6.49
N ALA A 398 8.42 -20.98 -7.11
CA ALA A 398 9.36 -19.90 -6.83
C ALA A 398 9.29 -19.45 -5.37
N PHE A 399 8.09 -19.40 -4.75
CA PHE A 399 7.96 -19.11 -3.32
C PHE A 399 8.68 -20.13 -2.44
N GLY A 400 8.64 -21.42 -2.81
CA GLY A 400 9.40 -22.46 -2.13
C GLY A 400 10.91 -22.22 -2.17
N SER A 401 11.45 -21.84 -3.32
CA SER A 401 12.88 -21.53 -3.49
C SER A 401 13.35 -20.31 -2.67
N LEU A 402 12.45 -19.39 -2.30
CA LEU A 402 12.79 -18.26 -1.43
C LEU A 402 13.21 -18.71 -0.03
N LEU A 403 12.69 -19.85 0.45
CA LEU A 403 12.98 -20.35 1.79
C LEU A 403 14.44 -20.76 1.98
N GLU A 404 15.15 -21.00 0.88
CA GLU A 404 16.57 -21.37 0.84
C GLU A 404 17.48 -20.16 0.52
N THR A 405 16.90 -18.98 0.24
CA THR A 405 17.66 -17.80 -0.20
C THR A 405 18.23 -17.05 1.01
N PRO A 406 19.55 -16.74 1.04
CA PRO A 406 20.16 -15.97 2.12
C PRO A 406 19.60 -14.55 2.25
N LEU A 407 19.46 -14.08 3.48
CA LEU A 407 19.04 -12.71 3.79
C LEU A 407 20.23 -11.75 3.63
N SER A 408 20.34 -11.09 2.47
CA SER A 408 21.46 -10.16 2.19
C SER A 408 21.09 -8.68 2.16
N THR A 409 19.80 -8.36 2.02
CA THR A 409 19.36 -7.02 1.62
C THR A 409 18.14 -6.57 2.41
N THR A 410 18.24 -5.42 3.07
CA THR A 410 17.11 -4.78 3.75
C THR A 410 16.45 -3.75 2.84
N TYR A 411 15.12 -3.72 2.89
CA TYR A 411 14.29 -2.81 2.10
C TYR A 411 13.54 -1.85 3.01
N ALA A 412 13.48 -0.57 2.63
CA ALA A 412 12.61 0.38 3.30
C ALA A 412 11.14 0.05 3.00
N PHE A 413 10.26 0.31 3.97
CA PHE A 413 8.82 0.11 3.81
C PHE A 413 8.26 1.04 2.72
N GLY A 414 7.25 0.58 1.98
CA GLY A 414 6.62 1.36 0.91
C GLY A 414 7.53 1.65 -0.28
N THR A 415 8.64 0.92 -0.45
CA THR A 415 9.59 1.09 -1.56
C THR A 415 9.67 -0.14 -2.48
N PRO A 416 9.99 0.04 -3.78
CA PRO A 416 10.26 -1.06 -4.71
C PRO A 416 11.45 -1.92 -4.29
N ARG A 417 11.44 -3.21 -4.66
CA ARG A 417 12.47 -4.19 -4.26
C ARG A 417 13.17 -4.90 -5.41
N VAL A 418 12.71 -4.70 -6.64
CA VAL A 418 13.18 -5.45 -7.83
C VAL A 418 14.25 -4.73 -8.65
N TYR A 419 14.73 -3.57 -8.21
CA TYR A 419 15.75 -2.79 -8.92
C TYR A 419 17.02 -2.64 -8.06
N PRO A 420 17.89 -3.66 -8.01
CA PRO A 420 19.09 -3.64 -7.16
C PRO A 420 20.21 -2.75 -7.70
N SER A 421 20.23 -2.49 -9.02
CA SER A 421 21.25 -1.70 -9.71
C SER A 421 20.69 -1.14 -11.03
N PHE A 422 21.43 -0.21 -11.63
CA PHE A 422 21.18 0.30 -12.98
C PHE A 422 22.50 0.60 -13.70
N CYS A 423 22.47 0.70 -15.02
CA CYS A 423 23.63 1.11 -15.80
C CYS A 423 23.64 2.63 -15.97
N ARG A 424 24.76 3.27 -15.59
CA ARG A 424 24.93 4.72 -15.75
C ARG A 424 25.19 5.09 -17.21
N LEU A 425 24.49 6.10 -17.70
CA LEU A 425 24.56 6.57 -19.09
C LEU A 425 25.89 7.27 -19.42
N ASP A 426 26.51 7.93 -18.44
CA ASP A 426 27.75 8.68 -18.63
C ASP A 426 29.01 7.80 -18.59
N THR A 427 28.99 6.71 -17.82
CA THR A 427 30.14 5.82 -17.61
C THR A 427 29.97 4.43 -18.18
N GLY A 428 28.74 4.00 -18.48
CA GLY A 428 28.41 2.62 -18.87
C GLY A 428 28.58 1.60 -17.74
N ARG A 429 28.82 2.04 -16.50
CA ARG A 429 29.08 1.16 -15.36
C ARG A 429 27.80 0.80 -14.62
N GLU A 430 27.75 -0.43 -14.13
CA GLU A 430 26.72 -0.85 -13.19
C GLU A 430 26.89 -0.12 -11.86
N THR A 431 25.78 0.44 -11.36
CA THR A 431 25.72 1.23 -10.13
C THR A 431 24.63 0.66 -9.25
N LEU A 432 24.95 0.39 -7.97
CA LEU A 432 23.98 -0.11 -6.99
C LEU A 432 22.92 0.94 -6.72
N LEU A 433 21.67 0.50 -6.52
CA LEU A 433 20.54 1.36 -6.22
C LEU A 433 19.84 0.89 -4.95
N GLN A 434 19.56 1.82 -4.04
CA GLN A 434 18.74 1.56 -2.87
C GLN A 434 17.69 2.65 -2.72
N PHE A 435 16.42 2.25 -2.69
CA PHE A 435 15.30 3.14 -2.37
C PHE A 435 15.26 3.43 -0.87
N GLU A 436 14.91 4.65 -0.51
CA GLU A 436 14.84 5.08 0.90
C GLU A 436 13.41 5.42 1.31
N GLU A 437 12.72 6.27 0.56
CA GLU A 437 11.34 6.65 0.84
C GLU A 437 10.63 7.20 -0.41
N ARG A 438 9.31 7.35 -0.33
CA ARG A 438 8.54 8.02 -1.38
C ARG A 438 8.64 9.55 -1.17
N LEU A 439 8.96 10.29 -2.23
CA LEU A 439 9.10 11.76 -2.16
C LEU A 439 7.76 12.49 -2.01
N ILE A 440 6.68 11.90 -2.53
CA ILE A 440 5.32 12.45 -2.43
C ILE A 440 4.48 11.49 -1.58
N PRO A 441 3.87 11.94 -0.47
CA PRO A 441 3.02 11.10 0.37
C PRO A 441 1.89 10.41 -0.41
N VAL A 442 1.58 9.16 -0.03
CA VAL A 442 0.63 8.26 -0.73
C VAL A 442 -0.80 8.82 -0.79
N ASP A 443 -1.18 9.64 0.19
CA ASP A 443 -2.46 10.32 0.31
C ASP A 443 -2.62 11.53 -0.63
N THR A 444 -1.50 12.09 -1.10
CA THR A 444 -1.50 13.31 -1.95
C THR A 444 -1.36 13.03 -3.43
N SER A 445 -0.74 11.90 -3.84
CA SER A 445 -0.64 11.56 -5.25
C SER A 445 -0.34 10.09 -5.56
N HIS A 446 -0.71 9.73 -6.78
CA HIS A 446 -0.47 8.48 -7.47
C HIS A 446 0.94 8.31 -8.03
N HIS A 447 1.78 9.36 -7.97
CA HIS A 447 3.13 9.32 -8.53
C HIS A 447 4.02 8.30 -7.80
N LEU A 448 4.68 7.46 -8.59
CA LEU A 448 5.71 6.54 -8.13
C LEU A 448 7.08 7.24 -8.20
N LEU A 449 7.28 8.22 -7.32
CA LEU A 449 8.49 9.03 -7.22
C LEU A 449 9.13 8.85 -5.84
N PHE A 450 10.41 8.49 -5.82
CA PHE A 450 11.12 8.08 -4.61
C PHE A 450 12.43 8.83 -4.47
N SER A 451 12.87 9.00 -3.23
CA SER A 451 14.27 9.28 -2.94
C SER A 451 14.99 7.95 -2.79
N GLY A 452 16.25 7.96 -3.16
CA GLY A 452 17.12 6.83 -2.96
C GLY A 452 18.55 7.29 -2.91
N LYS A 453 19.42 6.29 -2.96
CA LYS A 453 20.85 6.49 -3.09
C LYS A 453 21.43 5.50 -4.07
N CYS A 454 22.46 5.93 -4.78
CA CYS A 454 23.21 5.08 -5.69
C CYS A 454 24.70 5.09 -5.35
N ARG A 455 25.41 4.01 -5.71
CA ARG A 455 26.86 3.91 -5.48
C ARG A 455 27.50 3.05 -6.56
N ASP A 456 28.57 3.57 -7.16
CA ASP A 456 29.46 2.76 -8.00
C ASP A 456 30.13 1.73 -7.08
N PRO A 457 30.09 0.42 -7.38
CA PRO A 457 30.70 -0.62 -6.54
C PRO A 457 32.18 -0.37 -6.20
N SER A 458 32.89 0.39 -7.02
CA SER A 458 34.29 0.78 -6.80
C SER A 458 34.48 1.94 -5.82
N THR A 459 33.42 2.63 -5.43
CA THR A 459 33.46 3.75 -4.48
C THR A 459 32.78 3.39 -3.16
N SER A 460 33.17 4.08 -2.09
CA SER A 460 32.55 3.92 -0.76
C SER A 460 31.39 4.88 -0.52
N THR A 461 31.20 5.88 -1.38
CA THR A 461 30.25 6.99 -1.18
C THR A 461 28.92 6.73 -1.88
N TRP A 462 27.83 6.96 -1.17
CA TRP A 462 26.48 6.91 -1.71
C TRP A 462 26.01 8.30 -2.10
N ASP A 463 25.58 8.48 -3.35
CA ASP A 463 25.01 9.71 -3.86
C ASP A 463 23.49 9.67 -3.76
N LYS A 464 22.86 10.78 -3.34
CA LYS A 464 21.40 10.89 -3.28
C LYS A 464 20.81 11.05 -4.68
N VAL A 465 19.71 10.33 -4.93
CA VAL A 465 19.02 10.32 -6.23
C VAL A 465 17.51 10.44 -6.04
N ALA A 466 16.84 10.93 -7.09
CA ALA A 466 15.41 10.75 -7.28
C ALA A 466 15.20 9.58 -8.25
N VAL A 467 14.20 8.74 -7.99
CA VAL A 467 13.85 7.60 -8.83
C VAL A 467 12.38 7.67 -9.18
N LYS A 468 12.06 7.71 -10.47
CA LYS A 468 10.68 7.70 -10.97
C LYS A 468 10.37 6.36 -11.64
N LEU A 469 9.29 5.71 -11.25
CA LEU A 469 8.78 4.52 -11.91
C LEU A 469 7.65 4.88 -12.88
N VAL A 470 7.83 4.61 -14.17
CA VAL A 470 6.82 4.91 -15.20
C VAL A 470 6.95 3.98 -16.40
N MET A 471 5.85 3.73 -17.11
CA MET A 471 5.83 2.87 -18.31
C MET A 471 6.46 3.57 -19.52
N ASN A 472 6.09 4.84 -19.74
CA ASN A 472 6.59 5.67 -20.85
C ASN A 472 7.25 6.92 -20.28
N TYR A 473 8.42 7.28 -20.79
CA TYR A 473 9.16 8.45 -20.33
C TYR A 473 9.95 9.07 -21.46
N GLY A 474 9.88 10.40 -21.60
CA GLY A 474 10.65 11.18 -22.56
C GLY A 474 12.11 11.32 -22.17
N SER A 475 12.81 10.19 -22.03
CA SER A 475 14.23 10.15 -21.60
C SER A 475 15.16 10.89 -22.56
N GLU A 476 14.83 10.94 -23.86
CA GLU A 476 15.59 11.71 -24.84
C GLU A 476 15.46 13.21 -24.61
N VAL A 477 14.22 13.72 -24.50
CA VAL A 477 13.94 15.13 -24.20
C VAL A 477 14.54 15.53 -22.85
N HIS A 478 14.42 14.67 -21.83
CA HIS A 478 15.03 14.90 -20.51
C HIS A 478 16.55 15.06 -20.61
N ARG A 479 17.26 14.12 -21.26
CA ARG A 479 18.71 14.20 -21.44
C ARG A 479 19.11 15.43 -22.25
N PHE A 480 18.35 15.77 -23.27
CA PHE A 480 18.60 16.94 -24.09
C PHE A 480 18.51 18.25 -23.29
N LEU A 481 17.46 18.42 -22.48
CA LEU A 481 17.35 19.57 -21.57
C LEU A 481 18.42 19.55 -20.47
N ALA A 482 18.75 18.38 -19.92
CA ALA A 482 19.81 18.25 -18.92
C ALA A 482 21.18 18.69 -19.48
N GLY A 483 21.48 18.36 -20.74
CA GLY A 483 22.68 18.83 -21.44
C GLY A 483 22.76 20.35 -21.61
N HIS A 484 21.61 21.05 -21.59
CA HIS A 484 21.53 22.51 -21.58
C HIS A 484 21.43 23.12 -20.18
N ASN A 485 21.60 22.28 -19.14
CA ASN A 485 21.41 22.67 -17.75
C ASN A 485 19.99 23.22 -17.49
N LEU A 486 18.98 22.63 -18.12
CA LEU A 486 17.56 22.98 -18.02
C LEU A 486 16.71 21.84 -17.46
N ALA A 487 17.30 20.71 -17.08
CA ALA A 487 16.64 19.63 -16.36
C ALA A 487 17.65 18.94 -15.40
N PRO A 488 17.19 18.20 -14.37
CA PRO A 488 18.07 17.37 -13.54
C PRO A 488 18.84 16.36 -14.40
N ILE A 489 20.03 15.95 -13.98
CA ILE A 489 20.82 14.95 -14.72
C ILE A 489 20.08 13.61 -14.65
N LEU A 490 19.81 12.99 -15.79
CA LEU A 490 19.36 11.60 -15.87
C LEU A 490 20.58 10.67 -15.83
N TYR A 491 20.76 9.94 -14.73
CA TYR A 491 21.88 9.01 -14.58
C TYR A 491 21.67 7.72 -15.37
N GLY A 492 20.44 7.23 -15.48
CA GLY A 492 20.13 6.03 -16.24
C GLY A 492 18.77 5.45 -15.92
N SER A 493 18.53 4.24 -16.39
CA SER A 493 17.29 3.52 -16.14
C SER A 493 17.50 2.02 -16.01
N VAL A 494 16.53 1.34 -15.39
CA VAL A 494 16.49 -0.12 -15.27
C VAL A 494 15.06 -0.61 -15.37
N ALA A 495 14.84 -1.62 -16.20
CA ALA A 495 13.56 -2.31 -16.33
C ALA A 495 13.55 -3.59 -15.48
N ALA A 496 12.36 -3.96 -15.01
CA ALA A 496 12.12 -5.25 -14.36
C ALA A 496 10.87 -5.90 -14.97
N VAL A 497 10.83 -7.23 -15.01
CA VAL A 497 9.76 -7.99 -15.66
C VAL A 497 8.40 -7.58 -15.07
N GLY A 498 7.46 -7.19 -15.93
CA GLY A 498 6.10 -6.79 -15.56
C GLY A 498 6.00 -5.47 -14.76
N ALA A 499 7.12 -4.83 -14.42
CA ALA A 499 7.16 -3.62 -13.61
C ALA A 499 7.42 -2.37 -14.48
N PRO A 500 6.98 -1.17 -14.06
CA PRO A 500 7.38 0.06 -14.73
C PRO A 500 8.90 0.24 -14.73
N THR A 501 9.43 0.99 -15.70
CA THR A 501 10.87 1.27 -15.75
C THR A 501 11.25 2.28 -14.68
N ALA A 502 12.35 2.03 -13.97
CA ALA A 502 12.90 2.98 -13.01
C ALA A 502 13.88 3.92 -13.72
N TYR A 503 13.61 5.23 -13.69
CA TYR A 503 14.49 6.28 -14.17
C TYR A 503 15.17 6.95 -12.98
N VAL A 504 16.50 6.92 -12.95
CA VAL A 504 17.33 7.42 -11.85
C VAL A 504 17.96 8.75 -12.25
N MET A 505 17.72 9.80 -11.47
CA MET A 505 18.15 11.17 -11.78
C MET A 505 18.68 11.90 -10.54
N SER A 506 19.40 13.00 -10.76
CA SER A 506 19.90 13.85 -9.67
C SER A 506 18.75 14.38 -8.82
N LEU A 507 18.86 14.24 -7.49
CA LEU A 507 17.92 14.83 -6.56
C LEU A 507 18.19 16.33 -6.45
N LEU A 508 17.20 17.16 -6.76
CA LEU A 508 17.28 18.62 -6.53
C LEU A 508 17.17 18.92 -5.03
N GLY A 509 17.99 19.86 -4.55
CA GLY A 509 17.99 20.29 -3.15
C GLY A 509 16.76 21.13 -2.76
N LYS A 510 16.65 21.47 -1.47
CA LYS A 510 15.50 22.22 -0.90
C LYS A 510 15.39 23.65 -1.41
N GLU A 511 16.48 24.18 -1.95
CA GLU A 511 16.58 25.48 -2.61
C GLU A 511 15.88 25.52 -3.98
N TRP A 512 15.55 24.36 -4.54
CA TRP A 512 14.71 24.25 -5.72
C TRP A 512 13.26 24.11 -5.29
N ILE A 513 12.42 25.08 -5.67
CA ILE A 513 10.97 25.04 -5.44
C ILE A 513 10.23 25.10 -6.77
N THR A 514 8.99 24.62 -6.81
CA THR A 514 8.18 24.75 -8.04
C THR A 514 7.92 26.23 -8.33
N LEU A 515 7.80 26.58 -9.61
CA LEU A 515 7.47 27.94 -10.03
C LEU A 515 6.05 28.30 -9.56
N PHE A 516 5.16 27.31 -9.47
CA PHE A 516 3.85 27.45 -8.83
C PHE A 516 3.99 27.90 -7.37
N ASP A 517 4.74 27.17 -6.53
CA ASP A 517 4.94 27.52 -5.12
C ASP A 517 5.60 28.90 -4.95
N TYR A 518 6.56 29.21 -5.81
CA TYR A 518 7.18 30.53 -5.85
C TYR A 518 6.13 31.62 -6.14
N ARG A 519 5.28 31.41 -7.15
CA ARG A 519 4.23 32.35 -7.58
C ARG A 519 3.14 32.52 -6.52
N SER A 520 2.66 31.43 -5.92
CA SER A 520 1.64 31.45 -4.88
C SER A 520 2.08 32.17 -3.60
N ARG A 521 3.39 32.37 -3.43
CA ARG A 521 3.99 33.02 -2.26
C ARG A 521 4.66 34.34 -2.60
N LEU A 522 4.43 34.88 -3.80
CA LEU A 522 5.08 36.11 -4.25
C LEU A 522 4.83 37.26 -3.25
N PRO A 523 5.89 37.89 -2.72
CA PRO A 523 5.78 39.19 -2.07
C PRO A 523 5.31 40.25 -3.07
N SER A 524 4.84 41.39 -2.57
CA SER A 524 4.46 42.59 -3.33
C SER A 524 5.51 43.10 -4.34
N ASP A 525 6.76 42.60 -4.29
CA ASP A 525 7.87 42.94 -5.19
C ASP A 525 7.96 42.04 -6.44
N ALA A 526 6.92 41.26 -6.72
CA ALA A 526 6.84 40.26 -7.80
C ALA A 526 7.27 40.75 -9.20
N SER A 527 7.14 42.04 -9.49
CA SER A 527 7.55 42.65 -10.76
C SER A 527 9.07 42.62 -10.98
N THR A 528 9.87 42.51 -9.91
CA THR A 528 11.33 42.66 -9.95
C THR A 528 12.02 41.56 -10.76
N PHE A 529 11.51 40.32 -10.69
CA PHE A 529 12.14 39.16 -11.33
C PHE A 529 11.37 38.61 -12.54
N THR A 530 10.23 39.21 -12.89
CA THR A 530 9.40 38.78 -14.02
C THR A 530 10.20 38.66 -15.31
N ASN A 531 11.05 39.65 -15.62
CA ASN A 531 11.86 39.63 -16.85
C ASN A 531 12.88 38.48 -16.85
N ALA A 532 13.52 38.21 -15.72
CA ALA A 532 14.49 37.14 -15.59
C ALA A 532 13.84 35.75 -15.68
N ILE A 533 12.64 35.58 -15.11
CA ILE A 533 11.85 34.34 -15.20
C ILE A 533 11.36 34.15 -16.64
N THR A 534 10.79 35.18 -17.27
CA THR A 534 10.36 35.14 -18.68
C THR A 534 11.53 34.78 -19.60
N ALA A 535 12.72 35.34 -19.37
CA ALA A 535 13.91 34.98 -20.15
C ALA A 535 14.32 33.51 -19.94
N GLY A 536 14.22 32.98 -18.72
CA GLY A 536 14.44 31.56 -18.44
C GLY A 536 13.41 30.64 -19.13
N LEU A 537 12.12 31.02 -19.12
CA LEU A 537 11.05 30.27 -19.79
C LEU A 537 11.21 30.28 -21.31
N ASN A 538 11.55 31.43 -21.90
CA ASN A 538 11.84 31.51 -23.33
C ASN A 538 13.01 30.60 -23.71
N LYS A 539 14.08 30.57 -22.90
CA LYS A 539 15.21 29.67 -23.12
C LYS A 539 14.79 28.19 -23.11
N VAL A 540 13.91 27.78 -22.17
CA VAL A 540 13.37 26.41 -22.14
C VAL A 540 12.64 26.08 -23.44
N LEU A 541 11.73 26.98 -23.87
CA LEU A 541 10.93 26.79 -25.08
C LEU A 541 11.79 26.76 -26.35
N GLU A 542 12.72 27.70 -26.50
CA GLU A 542 13.64 27.78 -27.64
C GLU A 542 14.51 26.53 -27.76
N VAL A 543 14.99 25.99 -26.62
CA VAL A 543 15.76 24.75 -26.62
C VAL A 543 14.90 23.58 -27.07
N LEU A 544 13.68 23.40 -26.55
CA LEU A 544 12.77 22.34 -27.00
C LEU A 544 12.45 22.46 -28.51
N GLU A 545 12.10 23.67 -28.96
CA GLU A 545 11.75 23.97 -30.35
C GLU A 545 12.93 23.72 -31.31
N SER A 546 14.18 23.89 -30.86
CA SER A 546 15.37 23.64 -31.70
C SER A 546 15.53 22.19 -32.17
N LYS A 547 14.79 21.25 -31.57
CA LYS A 547 14.79 19.82 -31.88
C LYS A 547 13.41 19.26 -32.20
N ASP A 548 12.41 20.13 -32.38
CA ASP A 548 11.00 19.72 -32.49
C ASP A 548 10.57 18.79 -31.33
N TYR A 549 11.15 18.98 -30.15
CA TYR A 549 10.73 18.28 -28.94
C TYR A 549 9.58 19.01 -28.26
N VAL A 550 8.71 18.22 -27.64
CA VAL A 550 7.63 18.70 -26.78
C VAL A 550 7.75 18.05 -25.41
N HIS A 551 7.45 18.81 -24.37
CA HIS A 551 7.27 18.32 -23.01
C HIS A 551 5.84 17.83 -22.78
N GLY A 552 4.85 18.53 -23.33
CA GLY A 552 3.43 18.19 -23.25
C GLY A 552 2.76 18.64 -21.95
N ASP A 553 3.46 18.60 -20.82
CA ASP A 553 2.95 19.06 -19.51
C ASP A 553 3.72 20.27 -18.94
N LEU A 554 4.07 21.26 -19.76
CA LEU A 554 4.91 22.39 -19.34
C LEU A 554 4.16 23.45 -18.50
N ARG A 555 3.65 23.02 -17.34
CA ARG A 555 3.00 23.86 -16.32
C ARG A 555 4.00 24.37 -15.28
N ASP A 556 3.62 25.41 -14.53
CA ASP A 556 4.42 25.99 -13.45
C ASP A 556 4.76 24.99 -12.31
N ASN A 557 3.97 23.93 -12.13
CA ASN A 557 4.29 22.81 -11.24
C ASN A 557 5.45 21.93 -11.72
N ASN A 558 5.69 21.88 -13.03
CA ASN A 558 6.72 21.04 -13.65
C ASN A 558 7.99 21.84 -14.01
N ILE A 559 8.09 23.07 -13.48
CA ILE A 559 9.25 23.94 -13.63
C ILE A 559 9.73 24.30 -12.24
N MET A 560 10.95 23.91 -11.90
CA MET A 560 11.62 24.26 -10.67
C MET A 560 12.43 25.53 -10.86
N ILE A 561 12.46 26.41 -9.85
CA ILE A 561 13.26 27.62 -9.80
C ILE A 561 14.22 27.55 -8.61
N LEU A 562 15.48 27.89 -8.84
CA LEU A 562 16.49 27.99 -7.78
C LEU A 562 16.35 29.32 -7.04
N VAL A 563 16.26 29.27 -5.71
CA VAL A 563 16.17 30.47 -4.87
C VAL A 563 17.27 30.53 -3.80
N ASP A 564 17.63 31.75 -3.38
CA ASP A 564 18.54 32.01 -2.27
C ASP A 564 17.85 31.85 -0.90
N ALA A 565 18.60 32.12 0.19
CA ALA A 565 18.09 32.03 1.56
C ALA A 565 16.93 33.00 1.83
N GLU A 566 16.86 34.12 1.10
CA GLU A 566 15.79 35.11 1.17
C GLU A 566 14.64 34.80 0.19
N ARG A 567 14.65 33.63 -0.44
CA ARG A 567 13.67 33.19 -1.47
C ARG A 567 13.65 34.06 -2.72
N ARG A 568 14.76 34.70 -3.08
CA ARG A 568 14.91 35.41 -4.35
C ARG A 568 15.47 34.47 -5.43
N PRO A 569 15.03 34.58 -6.69
CA PRO A 569 15.58 33.78 -7.78
C PRO A 569 17.08 33.97 -7.93
N VAL A 570 17.83 32.88 -7.98
CA VAL A 570 19.25 32.92 -8.33
C VAL A 570 19.37 33.17 -9.83
N LEU A 571 20.09 34.23 -10.20
CA LEU A 571 20.25 34.65 -11.59
C LEU A 571 21.57 34.15 -12.18
N GLY A 572 21.52 33.67 -13.42
CA GLY A 572 22.70 33.37 -14.25
C GLY A 572 22.57 34.07 -15.60
N ALA A 573 23.54 34.92 -15.95
CA ALA A 573 23.50 35.74 -17.17
C ALA A 573 22.18 36.54 -17.34
N GLY A 574 21.63 37.05 -16.24
CA GLY A 574 20.37 37.81 -16.24
C GLY A 574 19.08 36.98 -16.32
N GLN A 575 19.19 35.65 -16.33
CA GLN A 575 18.05 34.72 -16.39
C GLN A 575 17.87 34.01 -15.05
N ALA A 576 16.63 33.73 -14.65
CA ALA A 576 16.37 32.84 -13.52
C ALA A 576 16.84 31.42 -13.85
N GLN A 577 17.48 30.74 -12.90
CA GLN A 577 17.88 29.35 -13.09
C GLN A 577 16.67 28.42 -12.94
N LEU A 578 16.24 27.83 -14.06
CA LEU A 578 15.10 26.92 -14.13
C LEU A 578 15.53 25.48 -14.40
N ARG A 579 14.74 24.51 -13.92
CA ARG A 579 14.82 23.09 -14.26
C ARG A 579 13.44 22.54 -14.56
N VAL A 580 13.26 21.98 -15.74
CA VAL A 580 12.07 21.23 -16.14
C VAL A 580 12.13 19.84 -15.53
N ILE A 581 10.98 19.38 -15.01
CA ILE A 581 10.78 18.05 -14.42
C ILE A 581 9.50 17.43 -15.02
N ASP A 582 9.30 16.14 -14.77
CA ASP A 582 8.11 15.38 -15.19
C ASP A 582 7.93 15.18 -16.71
N PHE A 583 8.84 14.41 -17.31
CA PHE A 583 8.88 14.11 -18.73
C PHE A 583 7.97 12.94 -19.17
N ASP A 584 6.87 12.66 -18.46
CA ASP A 584 6.04 11.48 -18.76
C ASP A 584 5.33 11.58 -20.11
N TRP A 585 5.09 12.80 -20.61
CA TRP A 585 4.40 13.06 -21.88
C TRP A 585 5.35 13.56 -22.97
N ALA A 586 6.65 13.65 -22.67
CA ALA A 586 7.61 14.30 -23.52
C ALA A 586 8.09 13.38 -24.65
N GLY A 587 8.37 13.95 -25.82
CA GLY A 587 8.89 13.25 -26.99
C GLY A 587 8.99 14.18 -28.20
N ASN A 588 8.99 13.61 -29.41
CA ASN A 588 8.94 14.38 -30.64
C ASN A 588 7.53 14.96 -30.85
N ALA A 589 7.46 16.19 -31.34
CA ALA A 589 6.22 16.82 -31.76
C ALA A 589 5.49 15.95 -32.79
N GLY A 590 4.18 15.76 -32.62
CA GLY A 590 3.36 14.96 -33.51
C GLY A 590 3.52 13.44 -33.35
N GLU A 591 4.35 12.96 -32.42
CA GLU A 591 4.53 11.51 -32.16
C GLU A 591 4.01 11.07 -30.78
N VAL A 592 4.03 11.96 -29.79
CA VAL A 592 3.49 11.71 -28.44
C VAL A 592 2.09 12.29 -28.27
N GLN A 593 1.32 11.71 -27.36
CA GLN A 593 -0.10 12.04 -27.15
C GLN A 593 -0.37 12.56 -25.73
N TYR A 594 -1.36 13.44 -25.61
CA TYR A 594 -1.93 13.79 -24.31
C TYR A 594 -2.59 12.54 -23.68
N PRO A 595 -2.42 12.31 -22.36
CA PRO A 595 -3.01 11.15 -21.72
C PRO A 595 -4.54 11.22 -21.69
N ALA A 596 -5.19 10.06 -21.73
CA ALA A 596 -6.65 9.95 -21.71
C ALA A 596 -7.29 10.51 -20.41
N GLN A 597 -6.56 10.48 -19.29
CA GLN A 597 -7.03 10.98 -17.99
C GLN A 597 -6.36 12.31 -17.59
N ARG A 598 -6.11 13.19 -18.57
CA ARG A 598 -5.60 14.53 -18.31
C ARG A 598 -6.61 15.34 -17.50
N ASN A 599 -6.12 16.19 -16.59
CA ASN A 599 -6.99 17.08 -15.84
C ASN A 599 -7.51 18.22 -16.75
N ASP A 600 -8.71 18.06 -17.30
CA ASP A 600 -9.37 19.06 -18.14
C ASP A 600 -9.90 20.28 -17.36
N SER A 601 -9.78 20.30 -16.02
CA SER A 601 -10.04 21.49 -15.22
C SER A 601 -8.98 22.59 -15.38
N ILE A 602 -7.84 22.26 -15.99
CA ILE A 602 -6.76 23.23 -16.26
C ILE A 602 -7.12 23.95 -17.55
N GLU A 603 -7.33 25.26 -17.45
CA GLU A 603 -7.60 26.10 -18.61
C GLU A 603 -6.33 26.28 -19.46
N GLY A 604 -6.50 26.31 -20.78
CA GLY A 604 -5.41 26.61 -21.72
C GLY A 604 -4.63 25.40 -22.22
N TRP A 605 -5.17 24.18 -22.10
CA TRP A 605 -4.63 23.03 -22.83
C TRP A 605 -4.69 23.27 -24.35
N PRO A 606 -3.56 23.10 -25.08
CA PRO A 606 -3.52 23.30 -26.53
C PRO A 606 -4.28 22.25 -27.36
N GLY A 607 -4.40 21.02 -26.85
CA GLY A 607 -5.12 19.91 -27.50
C GLY A 607 -6.09 19.20 -26.56
N ARG A 608 -6.77 18.15 -27.02
CA ARG A 608 -7.67 17.31 -26.20
C ARG A 608 -6.94 16.07 -25.68
N ALA A 609 -7.55 15.37 -24.73
CA ALA A 609 -7.05 14.07 -24.28
C ALA A 609 -6.99 13.08 -25.46
N GLY A 610 -5.86 12.39 -25.63
CA GLY A 610 -5.61 11.47 -26.75
C GLY A 610 -5.08 12.13 -28.04
N ASP A 611 -5.15 13.45 -28.16
CA ASP A 611 -4.59 14.16 -29.32
C ASP A 611 -3.05 14.10 -29.29
N LEU A 612 -2.45 14.19 -30.48
CA LEU A 612 -1.02 14.40 -30.62
C LEU A 612 -0.60 15.74 -30.01
N ILE A 613 0.60 15.76 -29.41
CA ILE A 613 1.20 16.97 -28.88
C ILE A 613 2.05 17.58 -29.99
N GLU A 614 1.55 18.65 -30.61
CA GLU A 614 2.16 19.29 -31.77
C GLU A 614 3.20 20.34 -31.39
N ALA A 615 4.01 20.74 -32.37
CA ALA A 615 4.97 21.81 -32.23
C ALA A 615 4.28 23.12 -31.77
N GLY A 616 4.88 23.80 -30.79
CA GLY A 616 4.34 25.03 -30.22
C GLY A 616 3.23 24.84 -29.18
N HIS A 617 2.76 23.62 -28.92
CA HIS A 617 1.81 23.36 -27.82
C HIS A 617 2.38 23.80 -26.46
N ASP A 618 3.65 23.49 -26.16
CA ASP A 618 4.27 23.94 -24.90
C ASP A 618 4.29 25.45 -24.76
N ARG A 619 4.58 26.19 -25.84
CA ARG A 619 4.55 27.66 -25.84
C ARG A 619 3.15 28.20 -25.59
N GLN A 620 2.13 27.60 -26.19
CA GLN A 620 0.73 27.97 -25.95
C GLN A 620 0.33 27.72 -24.50
N LEU A 621 0.73 26.57 -23.94
CA LEU A 621 0.47 26.22 -22.55
C LEU A 621 1.19 27.17 -21.59
N VAL A 622 2.48 27.45 -21.78
CA VAL A 622 3.20 28.44 -20.96
C VAL A 622 2.55 29.80 -21.02
N LYS A 623 2.13 30.26 -22.21
CA LYS A 623 1.45 31.55 -22.38
C LYS A 623 0.10 31.62 -21.65
N SER A 624 -0.60 30.50 -21.48
CA SER A 624 -1.91 30.50 -20.80
C SER A 624 -1.79 30.84 -19.32
N TRP A 625 -0.72 30.39 -18.65
CA TRP A 625 -0.49 30.66 -17.23
C TRP A 625 0.60 31.72 -16.95
N TRP A 626 1.38 32.12 -17.96
CA TRP A 626 2.38 33.19 -17.92
C TRP A 626 2.21 34.18 -19.10
N PRO A 627 1.22 35.09 -19.05
CA PRO A 627 0.89 35.98 -20.18
C PRO A 627 2.00 36.95 -20.58
N GLN A 628 3.01 37.17 -19.73
CA GLN A 628 4.17 38.04 -20.00
C GLN A 628 5.18 37.41 -20.97
N LEU A 629 4.94 36.18 -21.44
CA LEU A 629 5.75 35.52 -22.46
C LEU A 629 5.68 36.29 -23.79
N LEU A 630 6.80 36.84 -24.24
CA LEU A 630 6.88 37.57 -25.52
C LEU A 630 6.65 36.61 -26.72
N PRO A 631 6.10 37.08 -27.85
CA PRO A 631 6.06 36.30 -29.08
C PRO A 631 7.51 36.00 -29.50
N GLY A 632 7.84 34.72 -29.71
CA GLY A 632 9.17 34.33 -30.18
C GLY A 632 9.51 35.03 -31.50
N GLN A 633 10.73 35.55 -31.61
CA GLN A 633 11.24 36.03 -32.89
C GLN A 633 11.47 34.80 -33.78
N LYS A 634 10.71 34.72 -34.88
CA LYS A 634 10.94 33.74 -35.93
C LYS A 634 12.22 34.02 -36.69
#